data_AF-A0A832IP04-F1
#
_entry.id   AF-A0A832IP04-F1
#
_cell.length_a   1.000
_cell.length_b   1.000
_cell.length_c   1.000
_cell.angle_alpha   90.00
_cell.angle_beta   90.00
_cell.angle_gamma   90.00
#
_symmetry.space_group_name_H-M   'P 1'
#
loop_
_entity.id
_entity.type
_entity.pdbx_description
1 polymer ?
#
loop_
_entity_poly.entity_id
_entity_poly.type
_entity_poly.pdbx_seq_one_letter_code
_entity_poly.pdbx_strand_id
1 'polypeptide(L)' 'MRIEVLMPKMGESITEGKIIKWHKKPGDKIEKDEILLEISTDKVDTEIPSSASG' A
#
# COMPACT_ATOMS: atom_id res chain seq x y z
N MET A 1 0.88 -10.36 -16.26
CA MET A 1 0.99 -10.78 -14.85
C MET A 1 0.26 -9.75 -14.00
N ARG A 2 -0.57 -10.16 -13.04
CA ARG A 2 -1.09 -9.24 -12.01
C ARG A 2 -0.29 -9.49 -10.75
N ILE A 3 0.19 -8.43 -10.11
CA ILE A 3 0.85 -8.51 -8.82
C ILE A 3 -0.20 -8.17 -7.78
N GLU A 4 -0.46 -9.10 -6.88
CA GLU A 4 -1.33 -8.86 -5.73
C GLU A 4 -0.50 -8.19 -4.63
N VAL A 5 -0.87 -6.96 -4.30
CA VAL A 5 -0.24 -6.21 -3.22
C VAL A 5 -0.99 -6.56 -1.94
N LEU A 6 -0.38 -7.44 -1.15
CA LEU A 6 -0.90 -7.81 0.16
C LEU A 6 -0.59 -6.68 1.15
N MET A 7 -1.58 -6.28 1.95
CA MET A 7 -1.34 -5.35 3.04
C MET A 7 -0.31 -5.96 4.00
N PRO A 8 0.77 -5.24 4.36
CA PRO A 8 1.72 -5.70 5.37
C PRO A 8 1.02 -5.81 6.72
N LYS A 9 1.56 -6.63 7.62
CA LYS A 9 1.04 -6.71 8.99
C LYS A 9 1.29 -5.38 9.69
N MET A 10 0.22 -4.64 9.92
CA MET A 10 0.22 -3.31 10.53
C MET A 10 0.32 -3.44 12.06
N GLY A 11 1.45 -3.91 12.59
CA GLY A 11 1.63 -4.12 14.02
C GLY A 11 0.66 -5.15 14.65
N GLU A 12 0.92 -5.55 15.89
CA GLU A 12 0.17 -6.63 16.54
C GLU A 12 -1.30 -6.30 16.85
N SER A 13 -1.73 -5.03 16.73
CA SER A 13 -3.08 -4.59 17.13
C SER A 13 -3.83 -3.77 16.09
N ILE A 14 -3.28 -3.53 14.89
CA ILE A 14 -3.97 -2.77 13.85
C ILE A 14 -4.35 -3.72 12.72
N THR A 15 -5.65 -4.00 12.64
CA THR A 15 -6.22 -4.95 11.66
C THR A 15 -6.93 -4.25 10.51
N GLU A 16 -7.19 -2.95 10.67
CA GLU A 16 -7.94 -2.13 9.73
C GLU A 16 -7.28 -0.76 9.58
N GLY A 17 -7.17 -0.31 8.33
CA GLY A 17 -6.58 0.97 7.96
C GLY A 17 -7.43 1.62 6.88
N LYS A 18 -7.66 2.93 7.02
CA LYS A 18 -8.43 3.70 6.05
C LYS A 18 -7.51 4.20 4.95
N ILE A 19 -7.84 3.94 3.70
CA ILE A 19 -7.09 4.50 2.58
C ILE A 19 -7.36 6.01 2.53
N ILE A 20 -6.31 6.80 2.75
CA ILE A 20 -6.40 8.26 2.71
C ILE A 20 -5.99 8.80 1.35
N LYS A 21 -5.10 8.11 0.64
CA LYS A 21 -4.58 8.58 -0.64
C LYS A 21 -4.13 7.45 -1.55
N TRP A 22 -4.45 7.57 -2.83
CA TRP A 22 -3.92 6.72 -3.89
C TRP A 22 -2.84 7.49 -4.64
N HIS A 23 -1.62 6.96 -4.64
CA HIS A 23 -0.50 7.51 -5.41
C HIS A 23 -0.44 6.90 -6.82
N LYS A 24 -0.92 5.67 -7.00
CA LYS A 24 -1.04 5.00 -8.30
C LYS A 24 -2.47 4.97 -8.81
N LYS A 25 -2.59 5.09 -10.14
CA LYS A 25 -3.85 4.94 -10.86
C LYS A 25 -3.84 3.64 -11.67
N PRO A 26 -5.03 3.11 -12.02
CA PRO A 26 -5.12 1.97 -12.91
C PRO A 26 -4.45 2.28 -14.26
N GLY A 27 -3.44 1.48 -14.64
CA GLY A 27 -2.71 1.62 -15.89
C GLY A 27 -1.37 2.37 -15.80
N ASP A 28 -1.03 2.94 -14.63
CA ASP A 28 0.32 3.42 -14.38
C ASP A 28 1.29 2.24 -14.23
N LYS A 29 2.51 2.40 -14.74
CA LYS A 29 3.60 1.47 -14.46
C LYS A 29 4.02 1.60 -13.02
N ILE A 30 4.27 0.48 -12.36
CA ILE A 30 4.69 0.44 -10.97
C ILE A 30 6.12 -0.11 -10.91
N GLU A 31 7.00 0.54 -10.16
CA GLU A 31 8.32 -0.01 -9.85
C GLU A 31 8.33 -0.73 -8.49
N LYS A 32 9.28 -1.65 -8.31
CA LYS A 32 9.50 -2.32 -7.04
C LYS A 32 9.94 -1.28 -6.01
N ASP A 33 9.45 -1.39 -4.78
CA ASP A 33 9.69 -0.44 -3.69
C ASP A 33 9.03 0.95 -3.90
N GLU A 34 8.20 1.12 -4.93
CA GLU A 34 7.48 2.36 -5.19
C GLU A 34 6.17 2.46 -4.38
N ILE A 35 5.87 3.64 -3.84
CA ILE A 35 4.67 3.87 -3.01
C ILE A 35 3.40 3.86 -3.87
N LEU A 36 2.48 2.95 -3.53
CA LEU A 36 1.24 2.74 -4.27
C LEU A 36 0.08 3.56 -3.72
N LEU A 37 -0.09 3.47 -2.41
CA LEU A 37 -1.19 4.07 -1.68
C LEU A 37 -0.78 4.28 -0.22
N GLU A 38 -1.50 5.16 0.42
CA GLU A 38 -1.27 5.57 1.80
C GLU A 38 -2.50 5.25 2.62
N ILE A 39 -2.27 4.55 3.72
CA ILE A 39 -3.30 4.18 4.68
C ILE A 39 -3.04 4.90 6.00
N SER A 40 -4.10 5.48 6.55
CA SER A 40 -4.09 6.03 7.89
C SER A 40 -4.75 5.01 8.82
N THR A 41 -4.06 4.72 9.91
CA THR A 41 -4.58 3.85 10.96
C THR A 41 -4.86 4.66 12.22
N ASP A 42 -5.49 4.04 13.21
CA ASP A 42 -5.80 4.67 14.50
C ASP A 42 -4.56 5.25 15.21
N LYS A 43 -3.36 4.70 14.94
CA LYS A 43 -2.12 5.10 15.62
C LYS A 43 -1.13 5.85 14.74
N VAL A 44 -0.95 5.44 13.48
CA VAL A 44 0.06 6.00 12.58
C VAL A 44 -0.37 5.90 11.12
N ASP A 45 0.15 6.80 10.30
CA ASP A 45 0.07 6.68 8.85
C ASP A 45 1.11 5.68 8.34
N THR A 46 0.77 4.94 7.30
CA THR A 46 1.66 3.94 6.70
C THR A 46 1.50 3.92 5.20
N GLU A 47 2.64 3.85 4.53
CA GLU A 47 2.72 3.81 3.08
C GLU A 47 2.83 2.34 2.65
N ILE A 48 2.06 1.96 1.63
CA ILE A 48 2.14 0.61 1.06
C ILE A 48 3.05 0.68 -0.18
N PRO A 49 4.29 0.19 -0.09
CA PRO A 49 5.16 0.08 -1.25
C PRO A 49 4.76 -1.12 -2.12
N SER A 50 5.15 -1.07 -3.38
CA SER A 50 4.97 -2.20 -4.29
C SER A 50 6.01 -3.28 -4.02
N SER A 51 5.55 -4.52 -3.86
CA SER A 51 6.41 -5.69 -3.70
C SER A 51 7.04 -6.17 -5.02
N ALA A 52 6.53 -5.71 -6.16
CA ALA A 52 7.05 -6.06 -7.47
C ALA A 52 6.81 -4.95 -8.51
N SER A 53 7.59 -4.97 -9.59
CA SER A 53 7.46 -4.04 -10.72
C SER A 53 6.58 -4.64 -11.83
N GLY A 54 5.77 -3.81 -12.49
CA GLY A 54 4.82 -4.26 -13.53
C GLY A 54 4.03 -3.14 -14.19
#